data_AF-A0A9Q7HUX3-F1
#
_entry.id   AF-A0A9Q7HUX3-F1
#
_cell.length_a   1.000
_cell.length_b   1.000
_cell.length_c   1.000
_cell.angle_alpha   90.00
_cell.angle_beta   90.00
_cell.angle_gamma   90.00
#
_symmetry.space_group_name_H-M   'P 1'
#
loop_
_entity.id
_entity.type
_entity.pdbx_description
1 polymer ?
#
loop_
_entity_poly.entity_id
_entity_poly.type
_entity_poly.pdbx_seq_one_letter_code
_entity_poly.pdbx_strand_id
1 'polypeptide(L)'
;MPKKYFKIGCTVIIVTLIGLFLKNNAPANNYKNPDTLNIQDKQSMMMADKAVEKIARGTSGKFETLYLGADGQFQWNILNPEETSFFDEDGKAIKSILLISTKLQTSTPFDQESNRYETSTLRQAEIALASQTLSPKEAEVIFNTTQPGGDVVTVTSYSFIESQLFGDKFFAPTAKIMNSNSCGLEDRHYRQEGNYYWLSAAAKDDPKLAGYISKCGVFAQLDITVEHLSARATANLDPHAVLFFAAAQGGKVSGVVGSKAMQDVEHQELLSDYRLTLKDASQTLVVSDQVKENNKISFNYNAQGDGDLLSAVIIDKTQNEIVSYGQLADISVTKMGVALIELPKKYDHDNYQIKVFSEQYNGDYKTDYASELVDLKIE
;
A
#
# COMPACT_ATOMS: atom_id res chain seq x y z
N MET A 1 -40.21 66.06 -14.17
CA MET A 1 -40.83 64.73 -14.40
C MET A 1 -40.69 63.91 -13.13
N PRO A 2 -41.78 63.56 -12.45
CA PRO A 2 -41.74 63.06 -11.08
C PRO A 2 -41.75 61.52 -11.01
N LYS A 3 -41.10 61.02 -9.95
CA LYS A 3 -41.18 59.63 -9.47
C LYS A 3 -42.63 59.28 -9.15
N LYS A 4 -43.12 58.14 -9.64
CA LYS A 4 -44.34 57.50 -9.12
C LYS A 4 -43.95 56.21 -8.40
N TYR A 5 -44.07 56.26 -7.08
CA TYR A 5 -44.19 55.08 -6.23
C TYR A 5 -45.67 54.67 -6.17
N PHE A 6 -45.94 53.37 -6.19
CA PHE A 6 -47.18 52.83 -5.64
C PHE A 6 -46.82 51.74 -4.63
N LYS A 7 -47.29 51.94 -3.40
CA LYS A 7 -47.30 51.00 -2.27
C LYS A 7 -48.37 49.92 -2.52
N ILE A 8 -48.19 48.79 -1.81
CA ILE A 8 -49.13 47.78 -1.24
C ILE A 8 -48.36 46.45 -1.37
N GLY A 9 -47.88 45.75 -0.34
CA GLY A 9 -48.49 45.45 0.95
C GLY A 9 -49.28 44.15 0.86
N CYS A 10 -48.63 42.97 0.87
CA CYS A 10 -49.28 41.70 1.17
C CYS A 10 -48.29 40.55 1.45
N THR A 11 -48.31 40.11 2.70
CA THR A 11 -48.60 38.73 3.15
C THR A 11 -47.79 37.55 2.57
N VAL A 12 -47.06 36.93 3.49
CA VAL A 12 -46.41 35.62 3.42
C VAL A 12 -47.38 34.53 2.97
N ILE A 13 -47.03 33.78 1.92
CA ILE A 13 -47.59 32.46 1.62
C ILE A 13 -46.42 31.52 1.32
N ILE A 14 -46.18 30.60 2.26
CA ILE A 14 -45.30 29.43 2.11
C ILE A 14 -46.07 28.39 1.30
N VAL A 15 -45.63 28.06 0.09
CA VAL A 15 -45.94 26.76 -0.55
C VAL A 15 -44.73 26.27 -1.34
N THR A 16 -44.26 25.10 -0.94
CA THR A 16 -43.18 24.28 -1.45
C THR A 16 -43.33 23.97 -2.95
N LEU A 17 -42.29 24.26 -3.75
CA LEU A 17 -42.20 23.84 -5.15
C LEU A 17 -41.34 22.57 -5.26
N ILE A 18 -42.00 21.43 -5.48
CA ILE A 18 -41.41 20.23 -6.09
C ILE A 18 -42.38 19.82 -7.21
N GLY A 19 -41.89 19.77 -8.45
CA GLY A 19 -42.54 18.99 -9.50
C GLY A 19 -42.48 19.58 -10.91
N LEU A 20 -41.69 18.88 -11.75
CA LEU A 20 -41.86 18.64 -13.18
C LEU A 20 -41.43 19.69 -14.23
N PHE A 21 -40.33 19.36 -14.92
CA PHE A 21 -40.19 18.96 -16.35
C PHE A 21 -38.77 19.36 -16.80
N LEU A 22 -37.90 18.47 -17.30
CA LEU A 22 -38.03 17.78 -18.59
C LEU A 22 -37.19 16.48 -18.62
N LYS A 23 -37.79 15.43 -19.19
CA LYS A 23 -37.11 14.23 -19.69
C LYS A 23 -36.28 14.58 -20.92
N ASN A 24 -35.03 14.13 -20.97
CA ASN A 24 -34.38 13.66 -22.19
C ASN A 24 -33.52 12.45 -21.85
N ASN A 25 -33.77 11.36 -22.59
CA ASN A 25 -33.23 10.03 -22.34
C ASN A 25 -31.80 9.89 -22.86
N ALA A 26 -30.90 9.47 -21.98
CA ALA A 26 -29.79 8.58 -22.26
C ALA A 26 -29.74 7.58 -21.09
N PRO A 27 -29.41 6.29 -21.28
CA PRO A 27 -29.45 5.34 -20.19
C PRO A 27 -28.44 5.78 -19.13
N ALA A 28 -28.95 6.22 -17.97
CA ALA A 28 -28.13 6.37 -16.79
C ALA A 28 -27.57 4.98 -16.48
N ASN A 29 -26.30 4.76 -16.83
CA ASN A 29 -25.51 3.75 -16.14
C ASN A 29 -25.73 4.00 -14.66
N ASN A 30 -26.24 2.99 -13.95
CA ASN A 30 -26.34 2.98 -12.51
C ASN A 30 -24.92 3.05 -11.94
N TYR A 31 -24.34 4.25 -11.92
CA TYR A 31 -23.24 4.59 -11.03
C TYR A 31 -23.83 4.56 -9.63
N LYS A 32 -23.62 3.44 -8.93
CA LYS A 32 -23.58 3.49 -7.47
C LYS A 32 -22.59 4.60 -7.11
N ASN A 33 -23.11 5.68 -6.55
CA ASN A 33 -22.29 6.70 -5.93
C ASN A 33 -21.41 6.01 -4.86
N PRO A 34 -20.07 6.01 -4.97
CA PRO A 34 -19.20 5.41 -3.97
C PRO A 34 -19.04 6.29 -2.71
N ASP A 35 -19.64 7.49 -2.68
CA ASP A 35 -19.35 8.53 -1.69
C ASP A 35 -20.07 8.36 -0.33
N THR A 36 -19.94 7.19 0.29
CA THR A 36 -19.99 7.08 1.75
C THR A 36 -19.07 5.95 2.18
N LEU A 37 -17.75 6.21 2.23
CA LEU A 37 -16.88 5.39 3.07
C LEU A 37 -17.34 5.62 4.52
N ASN A 38 -17.68 4.53 5.21
CA ASN A 38 -17.99 4.58 6.62
C ASN A 38 -16.70 4.98 7.34
N ILE A 39 -16.73 6.03 8.17
CA ILE A 39 -15.57 6.53 8.93
C ILE A 39 -14.90 5.41 9.77
N GLN A 40 -15.62 4.30 9.98
CA GLN A 40 -15.15 3.09 10.65
C GLN A 40 -14.08 2.29 9.89
N ASP A 41 -13.81 2.53 8.60
CA ASP A 41 -12.97 1.61 7.81
C ASP A 41 -11.45 1.85 7.91
N LYS A 42 -10.99 3.00 8.44
CA LYS A 42 -9.56 3.34 8.56
C LYS A 42 -8.99 3.06 9.95
N GLN A 43 -8.63 1.80 10.19
CA GLN A 43 -7.95 1.34 11.39
C GLN A 43 -6.47 1.73 11.38
N SER A 44 -5.92 2.09 12.54
CA SER A 44 -4.50 2.40 12.70
C SER A 44 -3.59 1.19 12.54
N MET A 45 -4.16 -0.02 12.56
CA MET A 45 -3.49 -1.29 12.30
C MET A 45 -4.47 -2.30 11.69
N MET A 46 -4.06 -2.99 10.63
CA MET A 46 -4.88 -3.93 9.86
C MET A 46 -4.10 -5.19 9.49
N MET A 47 -4.79 -6.33 9.38
CA MET A 47 -4.25 -7.53 8.76
C MET A 47 -3.97 -7.28 7.27
N ALA A 48 -2.93 -7.91 6.72
CA ALA A 48 -2.52 -7.68 5.34
C ALA A 48 -3.59 -8.04 4.29
N ASP A 49 -4.33 -9.13 4.49
CA ASP A 49 -5.42 -9.54 3.59
C ASP A 49 -6.55 -8.50 3.55
N LYS A 50 -6.91 -7.94 4.71
CA LYS A 50 -7.87 -6.83 4.81
C LYS A 50 -7.33 -5.53 4.24
N ALA A 51 -6.07 -5.23 4.46
CA ALA A 51 -5.46 -4.03 3.90
C ALA A 51 -5.47 -4.10 2.37
N VAL A 52 -5.10 -5.22 1.75
CA VAL A 52 -5.16 -5.37 0.29
C VAL A 52 -6.59 -5.21 -0.25
N GLU A 53 -7.62 -5.70 0.45
CA GLU A 53 -9.03 -5.48 0.09
C GLU A 53 -9.46 -4.00 0.24
N LYS A 54 -8.95 -3.28 1.26
CA LYS A 54 -9.37 -1.91 1.60
C LYS A 54 -8.55 -0.81 0.91
N ILE A 55 -7.28 -1.06 0.59
CA ILE A 55 -6.38 -0.17 -0.16
C ILE A 55 -6.82 -0.08 -1.64
N ALA A 56 -7.73 -0.97 -2.06
CA ALA A 56 -8.49 -0.83 -3.29
C ALA A 56 -9.44 0.38 -3.22
N ARG A 57 -8.89 1.54 -3.62
CA ARG A 57 -9.52 2.87 -3.80
C ARG A 57 -9.27 3.80 -2.62
N GLY A 58 -8.33 4.74 -2.82
CA GLY A 58 -8.40 6.02 -2.12
C GLY A 58 -9.73 6.71 -2.46
N THR A 59 -10.67 6.68 -1.53
CA THR A 59 -12.00 7.33 -1.65
C THR A 59 -11.94 8.85 -1.78
N SER A 60 -10.75 9.44 -1.61
CA SER A 60 -10.50 10.87 -1.73
C SER A 60 -9.86 11.28 -3.07
N GLY A 61 -9.65 10.33 -3.98
CA GLY A 61 -8.90 10.57 -5.19
C GLY A 61 -7.41 10.86 -4.95
N LYS A 62 -6.81 10.19 -3.96
CA LYS A 62 -5.37 10.20 -3.67
C LYS A 62 -4.90 8.78 -3.43
N PHE A 63 -3.67 8.47 -3.86
CA PHE A 63 -3.01 7.24 -3.48
C PHE A 63 -2.72 7.25 -1.98
N GLU A 64 -2.77 6.07 -1.38
CA GLU A 64 -2.23 5.85 -0.04
C GLU A 64 -0.72 5.69 -0.13
N THR A 65 -0.01 6.33 0.80
CA THR A 65 1.44 6.34 0.86
C THR A 65 1.93 5.21 1.74
N LEU A 66 2.92 4.47 1.28
CA LEU A 66 3.62 3.45 2.03
C LEU A 66 5.09 3.87 2.22
N TYR A 67 5.59 3.75 3.44
CA TYR A 67 7.00 3.92 3.76
C TYR A 67 7.68 2.54 3.78
N LEU A 68 8.65 2.34 2.88
CA LEU A 68 9.37 1.08 2.70
C LEU A 68 10.73 1.39 2.04
N GLY A 69 11.83 0.96 2.64
CA GLY A 69 13.19 1.26 2.19
C GLY A 69 13.83 2.50 2.85
N ALA A 70 15.16 2.46 2.95
CA ALA A 70 16.06 3.46 3.52
C ALA A 70 15.62 3.92 4.92
N ASP A 71 15.36 2.97 5.81
CA ASP A 71 14.84 3.23 7.17
C ASP A 71 13.54 4.05 7.18
N GLY A 72 12.64 3.78 6.23
CA GLY A 72 11.36 4.48 6.17
C GLY A 72 11.42 5.84 5.51
N GLN A 73 12.42 6.12 4.68
CA GLN A 73 12.54 7.40 3.97
C GLN A 73 11.99 7.33 2.54
N PHE A 74 11.93 6.13 1.97
CA PHE A 74 11.40 5.96 0.62
C PHE A 74 9.90 5.71 0.66
N GLN A 75 9.19 6.48 -0.14
CA GLN A 75 7.73 6.54 -0.15
C GLN A 75 7.19 5.98 -1.46
N TRP A 76 6.12 5.22 -1.33
CA TRP A 76 5.45 4.55 -2.43
C TRP A 76 3.97 4.90 -2.44
N ASN A 77 3.41 5.13 -3.62
CA ASN A 77 1.98 5.03 -3.83
C ASN A 77 1.63 3.56 -4.03
N ILE A 78 0.61 3.08 -3.32
CA ILE A 78 0.08 1.72 -3.53
C ILE A 78 -0.89 1.76 -4.71
N LEU A 79 -0.63 0.93 -5.72
CA LEU A 79 -1.46 0.76 -6.91
C LEU A 79 -2.33 -0.49 -6.74
N ASN A 80 -3.65 -0.31 -6.78
CA ASN A 80 -4.65 -1.34 -6.49
C ASN A 80 -4.49 -2.58 -7.41
N PRO A 81 -4.27 -3.79 -6.87
CA PRO A 81 -3.77 -4.94 -7.64
C PRO A 81 -4.85 -5.75 -8.38
N GLU A 82 -6.03 -5.20 -8.68
CA GLU A 82 -7.08 -5.99 -9.37
C GLU A 82 -6.62 -6.57 -10.73
N GLU A 83 -5.55 -6.04 -11.35
CA GLU A 83 -5.09 -6.48 -12.68
C GLU A 83 -3.58 -6.69 -12.88
N THR A 84 -2.74 -6.64 -11.85
CA THR A 84 -1.30 -6.86 -12.05
C THR A 84 -1.02 -8.36 -12.08
N SER A 85 -1.21 -8.93 -13.27
CA SER A 85 -0.74 -10.28 -13.62
C SER A 85 0.79 -10.26 -13.71
N PHE A 86 1.43 -10.18 -12.55
CA PHE A 86 2.82 -10.55 -12.43
C PHE A 86 2.90 -12.06 -12.63
N PHE A 87 3.85 -12.55 -13.41
CA PHE A 87 4.04 -14.00 -13.56
C PHE A 87 5.14 -14.45 -12.62
N ASP A 88 5.14 -15.64 -12.05
CA ASP A 88 6.33 -16.19 -11.40
C ASP A 88 7.36 -16.68 -12.45
N GLU A 89 8.46 -17.27 -11.99
CA GLU A 89 9.50 -17.84 -12.87
C GLU A 89 8.97 -18.96 -13.78
N ASP A 90 7.85 -19.60 -13.40
CA ASP A 90 7.16 -20.64 -14.17
C ASP A 90 6.10 -20.07 -15.13
N GLY A 91 5.94 -18.73 -15.18
CA GLY A 91 4.98 -18.08 -16.06
C GLY A 91 3.54 -18.12 -15.53
N LYS A 92 3.32 -18.37 -14.23
CA LYS A 92 2.00 -18.37 -13.61
C LYS A 92 1.70 -17.03 -12.96
N ALA A 93 0.49 -16.51 -13.19
CA ALA A 93 0.06 -15.26 -12.57
C ALA A 93 0.03 -15.38 -11.03
N ILE A 94 0.70 -14.47 -10.35
CA ILE A 94 0.69 -14.30 -8.89
C ILE A 94 0.19 -12.91 -8.53
N LYS A 95 -0.38 -12.79 -7.32
CA LYS A 95 -0.81 -11.50 -6.78
C LYS A 95 0.38 -10.79 -6.16
N SER A 96 0.56 -9.51 -6.51
CA SER A 96 1.52 -8.60 -5.88
C SER A 96 0.81 -7.36 -5.41
N ILE A 97 1.40 -6.64 -4.45
CA ILE A 97 1.04 -5.25 -4.18
C ILE A 97 1.96 -4.40 -5.05
N LEU A 98 1.39 -3.77 -6.08
CA LEU A 98 2.15 -2.93 -6.99
C LEU A 98 2.42 -1.57 -6.33
N LEU A 99 3.68 -1.16 -6.33
CA LEU A 99 4.14 0.09 -5.73
C LEU A 99 4.75 0.97 -6.82
N ILE A 100 4.50 2.27 -6.77
CA ILE A 100 5.21 3.25 -7.60
C ILE A 100 5.77 4.38 -6.72
N SER A 101 7.00 4.80 -6.94
CA SER A 101 7.63 5.82 -6.11
C SER A 101 6.84 7.14 -6.16
N THR A 102 6.69 7.80 -4.99
CA THR A 102 6.04 9.11 -4.88
C THR A 102 6.92 10.26 -5.33
N LYS A 103 8.21 10.01 -5.58
CA LYS A 103 9.16 10.99 -6.09
C LYS A 103 9.87 10.45 -7.29
N LEU A 104 10.21 11.36 -8.20
CA LEU A 104 11.15 11.10 -9.27
C LEU A 104 12.56 10.99 -8.72
N GLN A 105 13.33 10.12 -9.37
CA GLN A 105 14.70 9.78 -9.00
C GLN A 105 15.67 10.64 -9.82
N THR A 106 16.95 10.30 -9.81
CA THR A 106 17.96 11.06 -10.55
C THR A 106 17.65 11.13 -12.05
N SER A 107 17.89 12.31 -12.63
CA SER A 107 17.82 12.53 -14.07
C SER A 107 18.76 11.55 -14.77
N THR A 108 18.22 10.74 -15.67
CA THR A 108 18.93 9.64 -16.33
C THR A 108 18.41 9.52 -17.76
N PRO A 109 19.27 9.44 -18.79
CA PRO A 109 18.81 9.12 -20.13
C PRO A 109 18.15 7.75 -20.16
N PHE A 110 17.34 7.47 -21.18
CA PHE A 110 16.86 6.11 -21.36
C PHE A 110 18.07 5.21 -21.65
N ASP A 111 18.80 5.51 -22.72
CA ASP A 111 20.03 4.84 -23.11
C ASP A 111 20.81 5.65 -24.15
N GLN A 112 22.01 5.20 -24.52
CA GLN A 112 22.82 5.83 -25.57
C GLN A 112 22.61 5.22 -26.97
N GLU A 113 22.24 3.94 -27.05
CA GLU A 113 22.28 3.19 -28.32
C GLU A 113 20.93 2.61 -28.74
N SER A 114 20.07 2.24 -27.79
CA SER A 114 18.84 1.50 -28.06
C SER A 114 17.68 1.89 -27.16
N ASN A 115 16.45 1.85 -27.69
CA ASN A 115 15.22 1.94 -26.89
C ASN A 115 14.80 0.62 -26.20
N ARG A 116 15.71 -0.36 -26.10
CA ARG A 116 15.50 -1.61 -25.36
C ARG A 116 15.79 -1.40 -23.87
N TYR A 117 14.76 -1.53 -23.03
CA TYR A 117 14.90 -1.34 -21.60
C TYR A 117 15.88 -2.34 -20.97
N GLU A 118 15.92 -3.57 -21.47
CA GLU A 118 16.68 -4.69 -20.92
C GLU A 118 18.18 -4.41 -20.83
N THR A 119 18.71 -3.61 -21.75
CA THR A 119 20.12 -3.23 -21.81
C THR A 119 20.36 -1.77 -21.45
N SER A 120 19.30 -1.04 -21.09
CA SER A 120 19.31 0.42 -20.97
C SER A 120 20.07 0.92 -19.74
N THR A 121 20.57 2.15 -19.85
CA THR A 121 21.09 2.92 -18.71
C THR A 121 20.02 3.15 -17.64
N LEU A 122 18.77 3.37 -18.04
CA LEU A 122 17.63 3.52 -17.13
C LEU A 122 17.43 2.28 -16.22
N ARG A 123 17.47 1.08 -16.79
CA ARG A 123 17.35 -0.17 -16.01
C ARG A 123 18.48 -0.28 -14.98
N GLN A 124 19.71 0.04 -15.36
CA GLN A 124 20.84 0.01 -14.43
C GLN A 124 20.65 0.99 -13.27
N ALA A 125 20.08 2.17 -13.52
CA ALA A 125 19.75 3.14 -12.48
C ALA A 125 18.68 2.61 -11.51
N GLU A 126 17.64 1.94 -12.00
CA GLU A 126 16.60 1.32 -11.16
C GLU A 126 17.16 0.18 -10.29
N ILE A 127 18.02 -0.68 -10.85
CA ILE A 127 18.70 -1.75 -10.10
C ILE A 127 19.61 -1.16 -9.00
N ALA A 128 20.37 -0.12 -9.35
CA ALA A 128 21.24 0.56 -8.39
C ALA A 128 20.42 1.24 -7.28
N LEU A 129 19.28 1.84 -7.62
CA LEU A 129 18.37 2.44 -6.66
C LEU A 129 17.78 1.39 -5.71
N ALA A 130 17.34 0.24 -6.21
CA ALA A 130 16.84 -0.86 -5.38
C ALA A 130 17.89 -1.28 -4.34
N SER A 131 19.14 -1.46 -4.78
CA SER A 131 20.25 -1.88 -3.93
C SER A 131 20.63 -0.85 -2.86
N GLN A 132 20.40 0.44 -3.12
CA GLN A 132 20.64 1.53 -2.17
C GLN A 132 19.47 1.77 -1.23
N THR A 133 18.26 1.38 -1.65
CA THR A 133 17.01 1.69 -0.93
C THR A 133 16.57 0.55 -0.03
N LEU A 134 16.55 -0.68 -0.51
CA LEU A 134 16.00 -1.80 0.26
C LEU A 134 17.03 -2.33 1.25
N SER A 135 16.60 -2.55 2.49
CA SER A 135 17.36 -3.43 3.39
C SER A 135 17.37 -4.87 2.87
N PRO A 136 18.30 -5.73 3.33
CA PRO A 136 18.32 -7.14 2.93
C PRO A 136 16.97 -7.86 3.12
N LYS A 137 16.30 -7.63 4.27
CA LYS A 137 15.00 -8.22 4.58
C LYS A 137 13.88 -7.68 3.68
N GLU A 138 13.89 -6.40 3.34
CA GLU A 138 12.92 -5.82 2.39
C GLU A 138 13.15 -6.34 0.96
N ALA A 139 14.40 -6.53 0.56
CA ALA A 139 14.73 -7.06 -0.77
C ALA A 139 14.24 -8.50 -0.97
N GLU A 140 14.14 -9.30 0.08
CA GLU A 140 13.59 -10.66 0.04
C GLU A 140 12.10 -10.69 -0.29
N VAL A 141 11.34 -9.67 0.14
CA VAL A 141 9.88 -9.61 -0.02
C VAL A 141 9.42 -8.83 -1.26
N ILE A 142 10.34 -8.16 -1.96
CA ILE A 142 10.04 -7.60 -3.28
C ILE A 142 10.30 -8.68 -4.33
N PHE A 143 9.30 -9.03 -5.13
CA PHE A 143 9.45 -10.02 -6.19
C PHE A 143 10.39 -9.54 -7.29
N ASN A 144 11.14 -10.48 -7.87
CA ASN A 144 11.93 -10.26 -9.08
C ASN A 144 11.02 -10.20 -10.29
N THR A 145 11.04 -9.11 -11.04
CA THR A 145 10.20 -8.94 -12.24
C THR A 145 10.24 -10.12 -13.20
N THR A 146 9.08 -10.41 -13.77
CA THR A 146 8.85 -11.56 -14.65
C THR A 146 7.63 -11.21 -15.49
N GLN A 147 7.86 -10.34 -16.47
CA GLN A 147 6.85 -9.88 -17.40
C GLN A 147 7.34 -10.13 -18.84
N PRO A 148 6.56 -10.84 -19.68
CA PRO A 148 6.89 -10.95 -21.10
C PRO A 148 6.78 -9.57 -21.77
N GLY A 149 7.72 -9.30 -22.68
CA GLY A 149 7.68 -8.12 -23.54
C GLY A 149 6.99 -8.38 -24.88
N GLY A 150 6.86 -7.33 -25.69
CA GLY A 150 6.38 -7.41 -27.07
C GLY A 150 4.92 -7.00 -27.28
N ASP A 151 4.14 -6.88 -26.20
CA ASP A 151 2.77 -6.37 -26.27
C ASP A 151 2.75 -4.94 -26.81
N VAL A 152 1.86 -4.67 -27.76
CA VAL A 152 1.66 -3.32 -28.29
C VAL A 152 0.59 -2.61 -27.49
N VAL A 153 0.96 -1.53 -26.82
CA VAL A 153 0.05 -0.65 -26.09
C VAL A 153 -0.09 0.66 -26.86
N THR A 154 -1.30 0.94 -27.36
CA THR A 154 -1.60 2.20 -28.05
C THR A 154 -2.38 3.10 -27.11
N VAL A 155 -1.82 4.27 -26.81
CA VAL A 155 -2.45 5.30 -25.98
C VAL A 155 -2.46 6.60 -26.76
N THR A 156 -3.65 7.16 -26.97
CA THR A 156 -3.85 8.36 -27.80
C THR A 156 -3.30 8.17 -29.22
N SER A 157 -2.31 8.97 -29.64
CA SER A 157 -1.67 8.91 -30.96
C SER A 157 -0.34 8.14 -30.97
N TYR A 158 0.08 7.56 -29.84
CA TYR A 158 1.36 6.86 -29.72
C TYR A 158 1.15 5.36 -29.52
N SER A 159 2.05 4.57 -30.12
CA SER A 159 2.11 3.12 -29.91
C SER A 159 3.45 2.73 -29.32
N PHE A 160 3.39 1.94 -28.27
CA PHE A 160 4.55 1.46 -27.53
C PHE A 160 4.63 -0.06 -27.63
N ILE A 161 5.85 -0.58 -27.60
CA ILE A 161 6.12 -2.00 -27.40
C ILE A 161 6.58 -2.16 -25.96
N GLU A 162 5.84 -2.94 -25.17
CA GLU A 162 6.21 -3.27 -23.80
C GLU A 162 7.55 -3.99 -23.76
N SER A 163 8.45 -3.54 -22.88
CA SER A 163 9.73 -4.21 -22.71
C SER A 163 9.55 -5.49 -21.90
N GLN A 164 10.47 -6.44 -22.10
CA GLN A 164 10.55 -7.58 -21.19
C GLN A 164 11.12 -7.10 -19.86
N LEU A 165 10.52 -7.54 -18.75
CA LEU A 165 11.05 -7.32 -17.41
C LEU A 165 11.43 -8.67 -16.81
N PHE A 166 12.69 -8.80 -16.39
CA PHE A 166 13.18 -10.06 -15.86
C PHE A 166 14.27 -9.87 -14.79
N GLY A 167 14.03 -10.40 -13.60
CA GLY A 167 15.01 -10.52 -12.53
C GLY A 167 15.18 -9.28 -11.63
N ASP A 168 14.57 -8.14 -11.99
CA ASP A 168 14.81 -6.88 -11.29
C ASP A 168 13.78 -6.63 -10.18
N LYS A 169 14.22 -6.09 -9.04
CA LYS A 169 13.34 -5.68 -7.92
C LYS A 169 12.58 -4.40 -8.24
N PHE A 170 13.29 -3.40 -8.76
CA PHE A 170 12.72 -2.13 -9.22
C PHE A 170 12.79 -2.05 -10.74
N PHE A 171 11.78 -1.40 -11.33
CA PHE A 171 11.69 -1.22 -12.77
C PHE A 171 11.00 0.09 -13.17
N ALA A 172 11.32 0.53 -14.40
CA ALA A 172 10.63 1.53 -15.20
C ALA A 172 9.09 1.33 -15.21
N PRO A 173 8.16 2.26 -14.90
CA PRO A 173 6.73 1.97 -15.08
C PRO A 173 6.43 1.62 -16.54
N THR A 174 5.59 0.62 -16.76
CA THR A 174 5.20 0.17 -18.11
C THR A 174 4.10 1.07 -18.67
N ALA A 175 3.92 1.09 -20.00
CA ALA A 175 2.82 1.84 -20.60
C ALA A 175 1.46 1.23 -20.18
N LYS A 176 1.39 -0.09 -20.04
CA LYS A 176 0.24 -0.86 -19.57
C LYS A 176 -0.18 -0.49 -18.14
N ILE A 177 0.77 -0.47 -17.20
CA ILE A 177 0.49 -0.05 -15.81
C ILE A 177 -0.03 1.39 -15.81
N MET A 178 0.65 2.30 -16.52
CA MET A 178 0.29 3.72 -16.52
C MET A 178 -1.01 4.03 -17.28
N ASN A 179 -1.49 3.11 -18.12
CA ASN A 179 -2.76 3.22 -18.84
C ASN A 179 -3.88 2.39 -18.20
N SER A 180 -3.65 1.77 -17.03
CA SER A 180 -4.65 0.95 -16.36
C SER A 180 -5.73 1.79 -15.67
N ASN A 181 -6.97 1.36 -15.83
CA ASN A 181 -8.13 1.93 -15.14
C ASN A 181 -8.27 1.41 -13.71
N SER A 182 -7.73 0.21 -13.42
CA SER A 182 -7.87 -0.48 -12.12
C SER A 182 -7.24 0.31 -10.98
N CYS A 183 -6.23 1.13 -11.31
CA CYS A 183 -5.51 2.00 -10.37
C CYS A 183 -5.93 3.47 -10.47
N GLY A 184 -6.95 3.82 -11.27
CA GLY A 184 -7.33 5.22 -11.54
C GLY A 184 -6.32 6.03 -12.36
N LEU A 185 -5.26 5.37 -12.86
CA LEU A 185 -4.17 6.02 -13.58
C LEU A 185 -4.62 6.57 -14.93
N GLU A 186 -5.77 6.15 -15.47
CA GLU A 186 -6.39 6.75 -16.67
C GLU A 186 -6.51 8.27 -16.57
N ASP A 187 -6.80 8.78 -15.37
CA ASP A 187 -6.76 10.21 -15.09
C ASP A 187 -5.30 10.67 -14.96
N ARG A 188 -4.95 11.60 -15.86
CA ARG A 188 -3.64 12.23 -15.93
C ARG A 188 -3.19 12.85 -14.61
N HIS A 189 -4.09 13.20 -13.68
CA HIS A 189 -3.71 13.74 -12.38
C HIS A 189 -2.86 12.76 -11.57
N TYR A 190 -3.20 11.47 -11.57
CA TYR A 190 -2.48 10.44 -10.82
C TYR A 190 -1.13 10.06 -11.44
N ARG A 191 -0.95 10.35 -12.73
CA ARG A 191 0.33 10.17 -13.42
C ARG A 191 1.29 11.35 -13.23
N GLN A 192 0.82 12.52 -12.80
CA GLN A 192 1.65 13.71 -12.64
C GLN A 192 2.57 13.57 -11.44
N GLU A 193 3.88 13.67 -11.69
CA GLU A 193 4.89 13.57 -10.63
C GLU A 193 5.92 14.70 -10.73
N GLY A 194 5.43 15.94 -10.81
CA GLY A 194 6.25 17.15 -10.84
C GLY A 194 7.12 17.38 -12.10
N ASN A 195 7.49 16.33 -12.83
CA ASN A 195 8.34 16.41 -14.03
C ASN A 195 8.14 15.20 -14.99
N TYR A 196 8.98 15.13 -16.03
CA TYR A 196 9.00 14.06 -17.02
C TYR A 196 9.71 12.79 -16.50
N TYR A 197 9.15 11.61 -16.77
CA TYR A 197 9.80 10.34 -16.45
C TYR A 197 9.62 9.29 -17.54
N TRP A 198 10.61 8.42 -17.66
CA TRP A 198 10.63 7.34 -18.64
C TRP A 198 9.63 6.23 -18.32
N LEU A 199 9.14 5.57 -19.37
CA LEU A 199 8.46 4.30 -19.30
C LEU A 199 9.42 3.19 -19.74
N SER A 200 9.25 1.97 -19.24
CA SER A 200 9.92 0.77 -19.77
C SER A 200 9.26 0.28 -21.07
N ALA A 201 9.09 1.18 -22.04
CA ALA A 201 8.43 0.87 -23.29
C ALA A 201 9.11 1.56 -24.49
N ALA A 202 9.42 0.76 -25.52
CA ALA A 202 10.00 1.23 -26.77
C ALA A 202 8.93 1.90 -27.64
N ALA A 203 9.30 2.92 -28.43
CA ALA A 203 8.42 3.38 -29.50
C ALA A 203 8.30 2.28 -30.59
N LYS A 204 7.08 2.01 -31.04
CA LYS A 204 6.81 0.94 -32.01
C LYS A 204 7.51 1.14 -33.36
N ASP A 205 7.53 2.37 -33.84
CA ASP A 205 7.91 2.68 -35.22
C ASP A 205 9.28 3.38 -35.33
N ASP A 206 9.97 3.64 -34.22
CA ASP A 206 11.29 4.28 -34.21
C ASP A 206 12.20 3.69 -33.11
N PRO A 207 13.32 3.03 -33.47
CA PRO A 207 14.23 2.42 -32.51
C PRO A 207 15.04 3.42 -31.67
N LYS A 208 15.00 4.72 -32.01
CA LYS A 208 15.67 5.78 -31.25
C LYS A 208 14.76 6.50 -30.27
N LEU A 209 13.48 6.13 -30.21
CA LEU A 209 12.52 6.76 -29.32
C LEU A 209 12.04 5.78 -28.24
N ALA A 210 11.89 6.27 -27.02
CA ALA A 210 11.28 5.56 -25.91
C ALA A 210 10.06 6.33 -25.38
N GLY A 211 9.15 5.60 -24.74
CA GLY A 211 7.96 6.16 -24.13
C GLY A 211 8.28 6.91 -22.85
N TYR A 212 7.56 8.00 -22.61
CA TYR A 212 7.65 8.77 -21.37
C TYR A 212 6.29 9.34 -20.97
N ILE A 213 6.17 9.75 -19.71
CA ILE A 213 5.06 10.54 -19.20
C ILE A 213 5.52 11.97 -18.97
N SER A 214 4.78 12.92 -19.52
CA SER A 214 5.05 14.35 -19.32
C SER A 214 4.69 14.83 -17.92
N LYS A 215 5.19 16.01 -17.56
CA LYS A 215 4.81 16.72 -16.32
C LYS A 215 3.31 16.93 -16.13
N CYS A 216 2.51 16.81 -17.20
CA CYS A 216 1.06 16.92 -17.16
C CYS A 216 0.38 15.54 -17.25
N GLY A 217 1.08 14.43 -17.04
CA GLY A 217 0.52 13.07 -17.02
C GLY A 217 0.09 12.52 -18.38
N VAL A 218 0.72 12.97 -19.48
CA VAL A 218 0.39 12.55 -20.86
C VAL A 218 1.53 11.72 -21.44
N PHE A 219 1.18 10.63 -22.12
CA PHE A 219 2.07 9.76 -22.88
C PHE A 219 2.64 10.46 -24.10
N ALA A 220 3.92 10.27 -24.34
CA ALA A 220 4.61 10.69 -25.56
C ALA A 220 5.88 9.85 -25.78
N GLN A 221 6.59 10.15 -26.86
CA GLN A 221 7.83 9.50 -27.25
C GLN A 221 8.95 10.55 -27.35
N LEU A 222 10.16 10.19 -26.94
CA LEU A 222 11.31 11.10 -26.96
C LEU A 222 12.59 10.33 -27.27
N ASP A 223 13.58 11.05 -27.82
CA ASP A 223 14.92 10.52 -28.10
C ASP A 223 15.56 9.94 -26.84
N ILE A 224 16.05 8.71 -26.94
CA ILE A 224 16.59 7.92 -25.83
C ILE A 224 17.77 8.59 -25.12
N THR A 225 18.51 9.48 -25.78
CA THR A 225 19.69 10.13 -25.20
C THR A 225 19.35 11.36 -24.37
N VAL A 226 18.07 11.75 -24.26
CA VAL A 226 17.67 12.95 -23.50
C VAL A 226 17.83 12.72 -22.00
N GLU A 227 18.68 13.51 -21.36
CA GLU A 227 18.99 13.34 -19.93
C GLU A 227 18.02 14.07 -18.98
N HIS A 228 17.11 14.92 -19.48
CA HIS A 228 16.21 15.74 -18.65
C HIS A 228 15.00 14.97 -18.07
N LEU A 229 14.93 13.67 -18.32
CA LEU A 229 13.90 12.79 -17.78
C LEU A 229 14.43 12.03 -16.58
N SER A 230 13.56 11.75 -15.63
CA SER A 230 13.92 11.04 -14.41
C SER A 230 13.50 9.57 -14.48
N ALA A 231 14.21 8.75 -13.72
CA ALA A 231 13.73 7.43 -13.33
C ALA A 231 12.54 7.56 -12.35
N ARG A 232 11.66 6.56 -12.34
CA ARG A 232 10.53 6.47 -11.41
C ARG A 232 10.36 5.00 -11.08
N ALA A 233 10.71 4.61 -9.85
CA ALA A 233 10.74 3.21 -9.50
C ALA A 233 9.34 2.62 -9.38
N THR A 234 9.17 1.41 -9.90
CA THR A 234 8.01 0.54 -9.65
C THR A 234 8.50 -0.75 -9.01
N ALA A 235 7.75 -1.33 -8.08
CA ALA A 235 8.11 -2.56 -7.38
C ALA A 235 6.90 -3.47 -7.15
N ASN A 236 7.13 -4.78 -7.05
CA ASN A 236 6.11 -5.78 -6.75
C ASN A 236 6.34 -6.36 -5.36
N LEU A 237 5.56 -5.94 -4.36
CA LEU A 237 5.67 -6.46 -3.00
C LEU A 237 4.88 -7.75 -2.84
N ASP A 238 5.46 -8.74 -2.16
CA ASP A 238 4.81 -9.99 -1.79
C ASP A 238 3.74 -9.75 -0.71
N PRO A 239 2.44 -9.90 -1.01
CA PRO A 239 1.39 -9.73 -0.02
C PRO A 239 1.45 -10.79 1.09
N HIS A 240 2.02 -11.97 0.84
CA HIS A 240 2.11 -13.06 1.82
C HIS A 240 3.21 -12.82 2.87
N ALA A 241 4.18 -11.99 2.55
CA ALA A 241 5.22 -11.58 3.48
C ALA A 241 4.73 -10.47 4.43
N VAL A 242 3.62 -9.79 4.14
CA VAL A 242 3.09 -8.74 5.00
C VAL A 242 2.19 -9.36 6.07
N LEU A 243 2.48 -9.08 7.34
CA LEU A 243 1.61 -9.45 8.46
C LEU A 243 0.61 -8.35 8.75
N PHE A 244 1.10 -7.11 8.87
CA PHE A 244 0.28 -5.97 9.24
C PHE A 244 0.59 -4.74 8.40
N PHE A 245 -0.45 -3.97 8.11
CA PHE A 245 -0.34 -2.55 7.77
C PHE A 245 -0.63 -1.75 9.03
N ALA A 246 0.23 -0.80 9.37
CA ALA A 246 -0.01 0.13 10.47
C ALA A 246 0.12 1.56 9.95
N ALA A 247 -0.53 2.51 10.61
CA ALA A 247 -0.27 3.92 10.39
C ALA A 247 1.24 4.19 10.54
N ALA A 248 1.79 4.93 9.59
CA ALA A 248 3.21 5.25 9.56
C ALA A 248 3.64 5.91 10.89
N GLN A 249 2.77 6.75 11.45
CA GLN A 249 2.97 7.35 12.76
C GLN A 249 1.87 6.90 13.74
N GLY A 250 2.29 6.40 14.91
CA GLY A 250 1.35 6.08 15.99
C GLY A 250 0.40 4.91 15.73
N GLY A 251 0.66 4.05 14.73
CA GLY A 251 -0.25 2.95 14.37
C GLY A 251 -0.37 1.83 15.39
N LYS A 252 0.67 1.63 16.20
CA LYS A 252 0.81 0.56 17.20
C LYS A 252 0.82 1.13 18.61
N VAL A 253 -0.37 1.49 19.11
CA VAL A 253 -0.52 2.04 20.45
C VAL A 253 -0.49 0.91 21.48
N SER A 254 0.40 1.01 22.47
CA SER A 254 0.51 0.06 23.58
C SER A 254 0.48 0.81 24.91
N GLY A 255 -0.04 0.16 25.94
CA GLY A 255 0.16 0.57 27.33
C GLY A 255 1.60 0.30 27.78
N VAL A 256 1.85 0.47 29.08
CA VAL A 256 3.14 0.11 29.69
C VAL A 256 3.45 -1.35 29.40
N VAL A 257 4.65 -1.63 28.90
CA VAL A 257 5.12 -2.99 28.59
C VAL A 257 4.86 -3.91 29.77
N GLY A 258 4.16 -5.01 29.52
CA GLY A 258 3.72 -5.93 30.56
C GLY A 258 2.26 -6.36 30.41
N SER A 259 1.67 -6.83 31.51
CA SER A 259 0.38 -7.52 31.44
C SER A 259 -0.82 -6.65 31.06
N LYS A 260 -0.70 -5.33 31.21
CA LYS A 260 -1.77 -4.37 30.90
C LYS A 260 -1.50 -3.59 29.60
N ALA A 261 -0.63 -4.12 28.74
CA ALA A 261 -0.18 -3.43 27.54
C ALA A 261 -1.23 -3.34 26.44
N MET A 262 -2.23 -4.23 26.42
CA MET A 262 -3.26 -4.23 25.38
C MET A 262 -4.03 -2.91 25.35
N GLN A 263 -4.10 -2.28 24.18
CA GLN A 263 -4.89 -1.08 23.89
C GLN A 263 -5.73 -1.31 22.63
N ASP A 264 -6.87 -0.66 22.56
CA ASP A 264 -7.75 -0.72 21.40
C ASP A 264 -7.08 -0.07 20.18
N VAL A 265 -7.27 -0.66 19.00
CA VAL A 265 -6.84 -0.07 17.73
C VAL A 265 -7.69 1.17 17.47
N GLU A 266 -7.03 2.28 17.13
CA GLU A 266 -7.72 3.54 16.86
C GLU A 266 -8.30 3.56 15.44
N HIS A 267 -9.44 4.22 15.28
CA HIS A 267 -9.97 4.58 13.97
C HIS A 267 -9.63 6.04 13.71
N GLN A 268 -8.96 6.33 12.59
CA GLN A 268 -8.48 7.67 12.29
C GLN A 268 -9.04 8.15 10.96
N GLU A 269 -9.70 9.32 10.99
CA GLU A 269 -10.42 9.89 9.83
C GLU A 269 -9.49 10.29 8.66
N LEU A 270 -8.19 10.48 8.92
CA LEU A 270 -7.22 11.05 7.97
C LEU A 270 -5.97 10.19 7.72
N LEU A 271 -6.00 8.89 8.04
CA LEU A 271 -4.86 8.03 7.73
C LEU A 271 -4.63 7.95 6.21
N SER A 272 -3.48 8.45 5.76
CA SER A 272 -3.01 8.32 4.37
C SER A 272 -1.70 7.56 4.25
N ASP A 273 -1.00 7.37 5.36
CA ASP A 273 0.41 6.98 5.38
C ASP A 273 0.57 5.70 6.21
N TYR A 274 1.19 4.68 5.62
CA TYR A 274 1.34 3.35 6.20
C TYR A 274 2.81 2.93 6.30
N ARG A 275 3.06 2.03 7.24
CA ARG A 275 4.27 1.21 7.34
C ARG A 275 3.88 -0.26 7.48
N LEU A 276 4.81 -1.15 7.19
CA LEU A 276 4.56 -2.60 7.24
C LEU A 276 5.13 -3.24 8.49
N THR A 277 4.52 -4.34 8.89
CA THR A 277 5.21 -5.41 9.61
C THR A 277 5.39 -6.58 8.66
N LEU A 278 6.63 -6.92 8.36
CA LEU A 278 6.97 -8.04 7.48
C LEU A 278 7.28 -9.29 8.30
N LYS A 279 6.87 -10.44 7.79
CA LYS A 279 7.31 -11.73 8.30
C LYS A 279 8.80 -11.89 8.00
N ASP A 280 9.57 -12.19 9.03
CA ASP A 280 10.99 -12.46 8.98
C ASP A 280 11.24 -13.93 9.35
N ALA A 281 11.64 -14.73 8.37
CA ALA A 281 11.86 -16.16 8.55
C ALA A 281 13.00 -16.49 9.53
N SER A 282 13.89 -15.54 9.83
CA SER A 282 14.94 -15.71 10.84
C SER A 282 14.42 -15.56 12.28
N GLN A 283 13.19 -15.05 12.46
CA GLN A 283 12.56 -14.88 13.75
C GLN A 283 11.55 -16.01 14.01
N THR A 284 11.67 -16.65 15.17
CA THR A 284 10.74 -17.71 15.59
C THR A 284 10.24 -17.44 17.00
N LEU A 285 9.02 -17.89 17.28
CA LEU A 285 8.43 -17.86 18.61
C LEU A 285 7.81 -19.23 18.91
N VAL A 286 8.14 -19.78 20.07
CA VAL A 286 7.52 -20.98 20.61
C VAL A 286 6.78 -20.61 21.90
N VAL A 287 5.51 -21.01 21.99
CA VAL A 287 4.65 -20.80 23.15
C VAL A 287 4.29 -22.13 23.80
N SER A 288 4.33 -22.19 25.13
CA SER A 288 4.02 -23.39 25.92
C SER A 288 3.34 -23.02 27.25
N ASP A 289 2.86 -24.03 27.98
CA ASP A 289 2.30 -23.88 29.33
C ASP A 289 1.25 -22.76 29.44
N GLN A 290 0.32 -22.74 28.48
CA GLN A 290 -0.74 -21.74 28.40
C GLN A 290 -1.79 -22.02 29.47
N VAL A 291 -2.07 -21.02 30.31
CA VAL A 291 -3.04 -21.11 31.40
C VAL A 291 -3.94 -19.88 31.37
N LYS A 292 -5.25 -20.10 31.37
CA LYS A 292 -6.26 -19.06 31.51
C LYS A 292 -6.83 -19.09 32.92
N GLU A 293 -6.74 -17.97 33.63
CA GLU A 293 -7.37 -17.79 34.94
C GLU A 293 -8.15 -16.47 34.95
N ASN A 294 -9.47 -16.56 35.04
CA ASN A 294 -10.38 -15.41 35.00
C ASN A 294 -10.13 -14.55 33.73
N ASN A 295 -9.72 -13.31 33.89
CA ASN A 295 -9.39 -12.37 32.82
C ASN A 295 -7.89 -12.33 32.49
N LYS A 296 -7.11 -13.35 32.88
CA LYS A 296 -5.67 -13.40 32.66
C LYS A 296 -5.25 -14.65 31.90
N ILE A 297 -4.26 -14.50 31.04
CA ILE A 297 -3.61 -15.61 30.35
C ILE A 297 -2.12 -15.54 30.63
N SER A 298 -1.54 -16.59 31.17
CA SER A 298 -0.09 -16.74 31.28
C SER A 298 0.42 -17.83 30.35
N PHE A 299 1.62 -17.65 29.81
CA PHE A 299 2.27 -18.65 28.98
C PHE A 299 3.78 -18.50 29.03
N ASN A 300 4.48 -19.62 28.80
CA ASN A 300 5.92 -19.63 28.59
C ASN A 300 6.23 -19.30 27.14
N TYR A 301 7.25 -18.49 26.90
CA TYR A 301 7.73 -18.16 25.57
C TYR A 301 9.22 -18.45 25.41
N ASN A 302 9.62 -18.80 24.19
CA ASN A 302 11.00 -18.88 23.74
C ASN A 302 11.07 -18.32 22.31
N ALA A 303 11.75 -17.19 22.16
CA ALA A 303 11.96 -16.49 20.90
C ALA A 303 13.38 -16.70 20.37
N GLN A 304 13.55 -16.56 19.06
CA GLN A 304 14.86 -16.54 18.40
C GLN A 304 14.89 -15.45 17.33
N GLY A 305 16.09 -15.01 16.97
CA GLY A 305 16.32 -13.92 16.02
C GLY A 305 16.43 -12.57 16.71
N ASP A 306 16.18 -11.51 15.94
CA ASP A 306 16.50 -10.12 16.32
C ASP A 306 15.35 -9.36 17.00
N GLY A 307 14.18 -9.98 17.21
CA GLY A 307 13.03 -9.29 17.78
C GLY A 307 13.30 -8.76 19.19
N ASP A 308 12.96 -7.51 19.45
CA ASP A 308 13.19 -6.80 20.71
C ASP A 308 11.97 -6.83 21.64
N LEU A 309 10.78 -7.14 21.11
CA LEU A 309 9.53 -7.18 21.86
C LEU A 309 8.78 -8.50 21.65
N LEU A 310 8.16 -8.98 22.72
CA LEU A 310 7.06 -9.94 22.61
C LEU A 310 5.77 -9.14 22.53
N SER A 311 5.08 -9.20 21.39
CA SER A 311 3.86 -8.43 21.12
C SER A 311 2.66 -9.35 20.97
N ALA A 312 1.46 -8.78 21.11
CA ALA A 312 0.20 -9.47 20.92
C ALA A 312 -0.82 -8.62 20.17
N VAL A 313 -1.69 -9.32 19.43
CA VAL A 313 -2.89 -8.75 18.83
C VAL A 313 -4.11 -9.55 19.23
N ILE A 314 -5.23 -8.85 19.43
CA ILE A 314 -6.57 -9.45 19.51
C ILE A 314 -7.28 -9.19 18.18
N ILE A 315 -7.82 -10.25 17.61
CA ILE A 315 -8.45 -10.24 16.28
C ILE A 315 -9.91 -10.67 16.42
N ASP A 316 -10.84 -9.91 15.85
CA ASP A 316 -12.23 -10.34 15.64
C ASP A 316 -12.25 -11.44 14.59
N LYS A 317 -12.68 -12.66 14.96
CA LYS A 317 -12.65 -13.82 14.06
C LYS A 317 -13.64 -13.71 12.90
N THR A 318 -14.74 -12.97 13.08
CA THR A 318 -15.78 -12.83 12.07
C THR A 318 -15.36 -11.83 10.99
N GLN A 319 -14.75 -10.72 11.43
CA GLN A 319 -14.34 -9.64 10.56
C GLN A 319 -12.89 -9.78 10.08
N ASN A 320 -12.08 -10.61 10.73
CA ASN A 320 -10.63 -10.69 10.57
C ASN A 320 -9.95 -9.31 10.78
N GLU A 321 -10.41 -8.55 11.77
CA GLU A 321 -9.92 -7.21 12.07
C GLU A 321 -9.16 -7.19 13.39
N ILE A 322 -8.06 -6.43 13.42
CA ILE A 322 -7.28 -6.23 14.64
C ILE A 322 -8.01 -5.20 15.49
N VAL A 323 -8.45 -5.62 16.67
CA VAL A 323 -9.20 -4.76 17.60
C VAL A 323 -8.34 -4.25 18.74
N SER A 324 -7.24 -4.93 19.07
CA SER A 324 -6.28 -4.47 20.07
C SER A 324 -4.86 -4.93 19.77
N TYR A 325 -3.88 -4.14 20.20
CA TYR A 325 -2.45 -4.45 20.15
C TYR A 325 -1.79 -4.15 21.50
N GLY A 326 -0.70 -4.85 21.84
CA GLY A 326 0.07 -4.56 23.05
C GLY A 326 1.45 -5.22 23.09
N GLN A 327 2.40 -4.53 23.71
CA GLN A 327 3.76 -5.00 23.94
C GLN A 327 3.87 -5.69 25.30
N LEU A 328 3.97 -7.01 25.31
CA LEU A 328 3.88 -7.82 26.52
C LEU A 328 5.18 -7.90 27.32
N ALA A 329 6.32 -7.91 26.65
CA ALA A 329 7.63 -7.99 27.29
C ALA A 329 8.73 -7.41 26.40
N ASP A 330 9.74 -6.83 27.04
CA ASP A 330 11.04 -6.57 26.41
C ASP A 330 11.84 -7.89 26.38
N ILE A 331 12.15 -8.34 25.18
CA ILE A 331 12.92 -9.56 24.91
C ILE A 331 14.25 -9.24 24.22
N SER A 332 14.71 -7.98 24.24
CA SER A 332 15.95 -7.54 23.58
C SER A 332 17.18 -8.32 24.06
N VAL A 333 17.24 -8.61 25.37
CA VAL A 333 18.34 -9.37 26.00
C VAL A 333 17.94 -10.82 26.29
N THR A 334 16.78 -11.02 26.93
CA THR A 334 16.33 -12.34 27.38
C THR A 334 15.19 -12.82 26.48
N LYS A 335 15.48 -13.81 25.63
CA LYS A 335 14.53 -14.31 24.63
C LYS A 335 13.53 -15.35 25.16
N MET A 336 13.50 -15.61 26.46
CA MET A 336 12.60 -16.60 27.03
C MET A 336 12.09 -16.19 28.42
N GLY A 337 10.89 -16.61 28.76
CA GLY A 337 10.29 -16.30 30.05
C GLY A 337 8.82 -16.64 30.13
N VAL A 338 8.15 -16.02 31.10
CA VAL A 338 6.69 -16.11 31.28
C VAL A 338 6.10 -14.76 30.90
N ALA A 339 5.12 -14.76 30.00
CA ALA A 339 4.32 -13.60 29.69
C ALA A 339 2.94 -13.72 30.35
N LEU A 340 2.32 -12.57 30.64
CA LEU A 340 0.98 -12.47 31.20
C LEU A 340 0.22 -11.46 30.35
N ILE A 341 -1.02 -11.77 29.98
CA ILE A 341 -1.96 -10.84 29.33
C ILE A 341 -3.15 -10.67 30.27
N GLU A 342 -3.46 -9.44 30.66
CA GLU A 342 -4.73 -9.09 31.28
C GLU A 342 -5.71 -8.69 30.18
N LEU A 343 -6.73 -9.52 29.98
CA LEU A 343 -7.74 -9.35 28.95
C LEU A 343 -8.58 -8.09 29.20
N PRO A 344 -8.92 -7.34 28.13
CA PRO A 344 -9.90 -6.27 28.24
C PRO A 344 -11.25 -6.83 28.70
N LYS A 345 -12.01 -6.06 29.49
CA LYS A 345 -13.24 -6.54 30.17
C LYS A 345 -14.31 -7.13 29.23
N LYS A 346 -14.27 -6.80 27.94
CA LYS A 346 -15.22 -7.26 26.92
C LYS A 346 -14.69 -8.41 26.05
N TYR A 347 -13.53 -8.98 26.39
CA TYR A 347 -12.97 -10.09 25.63
C TYR A 347 -13.87 -11.34 25.72
N ASP A 348 -14.18 -11.88 24.56
CA ASP A 348 -14.94 -13.11 24.41
C ASP A 348 -14.14 -14.10 23.56
N HIS A 349 -13.83 -15.28 24.12
CA HIS A 349 -13.00 -16.26 23.43
C HIS A 349 -13.68 -16.83 22.18
N ASP A 350 -15.02 -16.86 22.12
CA ASP A 350 -15.71 -17.41 20.95
C ASP A 350 -15.56 -16.48 19.74
N ASN A 351 -15.66 -15.17 19.98
CA ASN A 351 -15.61 -14.14 18.95
C ASN A 351 -14.20 -13.63 18.63
N TYR A 352 -13.25 -13.74 19.55
CA TYR A 352 -11.91 -13.16 19.40
C TYR A 352 -10.79 -14.22 19.47
N GLN A 353 -9.73 -13.98 18.70
CA GLN A 353 -8.50 -14.77 18.73
C GLN A 353 -7.33 -13.90 19.22
N ILE A 354 -6.45 -14.47 20.04
CA ILE A 354 -5.21 -13.80 20.44
C ILE A 354 -4.05 -14.46 19.73
N LYS A 355 -3.25 -13.64 19.07
CA LYS A 355 -1.98 -14.07 18.47
C LYS A 355 -0.84 -13.33 19.13
N VAL A 356 0.26 -14.03 19.36
CA VAL A 356 1.50 -13.49 19.92
C VAL A 356 2.65 -13.72 18.95
N PHE A 357 3.62 -12.82 18.98
CA PHE A 357 4.76 -12.86 18.05
C PHE A 357 5.96 -12.15 18.66
N SER A 358 7.16 -12.58 18.26
CA SER A 358 8.38 -11.81 18.47
C SER A 358 8.45 -10.74 17.39
N GLU A 359 8.73 -9.50 17.77
CA GLU A 359 8.73 -8.34 16.89
C GLU A 359 10.03 -7.56 17.08
N GLN A 360 10.60 -7.11 15.98
CA GLN A 360 11.59 -6.04 15.90
C GLN A 360 10.84 -4.74 15.58
N TYR A 361 10.64 -3.91 16.61
CA TYR A 361 9.89 -2.64 16.50
C TYR A 361 10.84 -1.49 16.14
N ASN A 362 10.82 -1.08 14.87
CA ASN A 362 11.74 -0.07 14.33
C ASN A 362 11.21 1.37 14.44
N GLY A 363 9.95 1.53 14.86
CA GLY A 363 9.33 2.83 15.13
C GLY A 363 8.71 3.51 13.91
N ASP A 364 8.21 4.73 14.11
CA ASP A 364 7.43 5.45 13.11
C ASP A 364 8.15 5.54 11.76
N TYR A 365 7.37 5.41 10.70
CA TYR A 365 7.77 5.41 9.29
C TYR A 365 8.65 4.23 8.87
N LYS A 366 9.09 3.36 9.79
CA LYS A 366 10.00 2.24 9.48
C LYS A 366 9.29 0.90 9.43
N THR A 367 9.74 0.02 8.54
CA THR A 367 9.31 -1.37 8.44
C THR A 367 9.66 -2.13 9.72
N ASP A 368 8.67 -2.74 10.37
CA ASP A 368 8.87 -3.68 11.48
C ASP A 368 9.05 -5.11 10.93
N TYR A 369 9.72 -5.98 11.69
CA TYR A 369 9.93 -7.39 11.32
C TYR A 369 9.44 -8.30 12.43
N ALA A 370 8.69 -9.35 12.11
CA ALA A 370 8.16 -10.25 13.15
C ALA A 370 8.28 -11.72 12.77
N SER A 371 8.28 -12.56 13.80
CA SER A 371 8.08 -14.00 13.64
C SER A 371 6.71 -14.29 13.04
N GLU A 372 6.50 -15.54 12.66
CA GLU A 372 5.14 -16.03 12.43
C GLU A 372 4.26 -15.81 13.68
N LEU A 373 2.98 -15.51 13.45
CA LEU A 373 2.01 -15.29 14.51
C LEU A 373 1.62 -16.63 15.14
N VAL A 374 1.74 -16.73 16.46
CA VAL A 374 1.39 -17.93 17.22
C VAL A 374 0.04 -17.74 17.91
N ASP A 375 -0.89 -18.64 17.61
CA ASP A 375 -2.21 -18.66 18.25
C ASP A 375 -2.10 -19.09 19.71
N LEU A 376 -2.69 -18.30 20.61
CA LEU A 376 -2.93 -18.77 21.97
C LEU A 376 -4.19 -19.64 21.97
N LYS A 377 -4.02 -20.89 22.42
CA LYS A 377 -5.08 -21.90 22.54
C LYS A 377 -5.63 -21.82 23.95
N ILE A 378 -6.61 -20.92 24.12
CA ILE A 378 -7.15 -20.57 25.42
C ILE A 378 -8.50 -21.28 25.56
N GLU A 379 -8.47 -22.58 25.84
CA GLU A 379 -9.68 -23.37 26.10
C GLU A 379 -10.40 -22.93 27.39
#